data_AF-A0A836BUV3-F1
#
_entry.id   AF-A0A836BUV3-F1
#
_cell.length_a   1.000
_cell.length_b   1.000
_cell.length_c   1.000
_cell.angle_alpha   90.00
_cell.angle_beta   90.00
_cell.angle_gamma   90.00
#
_symmetry.space_group_name_H-M   'P 1'
#
loop_
_entity.id
_entity.type
_entity.pdbx_description
1 polymer ?
#
loop_
_entity_poly.entity_id
_entity_poly.type
_entity_poly.pdbx_seq_one_letter_code
_entity_poly.pdbx_strand_id
1 'polypeptide(L)' 'MPTWTLDQIAGLVFGGLMLLAVLSARQVDQSVARAQRRQLGLCEECGGVFDPKSCQIKDCPSKKASQAP' A
#
# COMPACT_ATOMS: atom_id res chain seq x y z
N MET A 1 -13.37 31.12 -28.21
CA MET A 1 -12.97 29.99 -27.35
C MET A 1 -13.76 28.78 -27.81
N PRO A 2 -13.11 27.66 -28.18
CA PRO A 2 -13.80 26.49 -28.69
C PRO A 2 -14.74 25.93 -27.61
N THR A 3 -15.99 25.68 -27.97
CA THR A 3 -16.99 25.06 -27.10
C THR A 3 -16.62 23.58 -26.96
N TRP A 4 -16.22 23.18 -25.75
CA TRP A 4 -15.90 21.78 -25.47
C TRP A 4 -17.14 20.91 -25.60
N THR A 5 -17.01 19.77 -26.28
CA THR A 5 -18.10 18.79 -26.33
C THR A 5 -18.14 18.00 -25.02
N LEU A 6 -19.32 17.48 -24.66
CA LEU A 6 -19.51 16.71 -23.43
C LEU A 6 -18.57 15.48 -23.40
N ASP A 7 -18.35 14.84 -24.55
CA ASP A 7 -17.45 13.70 -24.69
C ASP A 7 -15.98 14.05 -24.43
N GLN A 8 -15.53 15.24 -24.84
CA GLN A 8 -14.16 15.69 -24.57
C GLN A 8 -13.92 15.94 -23.08
N ILE A 9 -14.92 16.50 -22.39
CA ILE A 9 -14.87 16.70 -20.94
C ILE A 9 -14.85 15.34 -20.23
N ALA A 10 -15.73 14.43 -20.62
CA ALA A 10 -15.78 13.08 -20.06
C ALA A 10 -14.44 12.35 -20.24
N GLY A 11 -13.88 12.38 -21.45
CA GLY A 11 -12.58 11.77 -21.74
C GLY A 11 -11.46 12.32 -20.87
N LEU A 12 -11.44 13.63 -20.63
CA LEU A 12 -10.43 14.28 -19.78
C LEU A 12 -10.58 13.91 -18.30
N VAL A 13 -11.82 13.80 -17.81
CA VAL A 13 -12.11 13.32 -16.45
C VAL A 13 -11.66 11.87 -16.26
N PHE A 14 -12.06 10.96 -17.15
CA PHE A 14 -11.67 9.55 -17.05
C PHE A 14 -10.16 9.35 -17.19
N GLY A 15 -9.52 10.08 -18.11
CA GLY A 15 -8.06 10.08 -18.25
C GLY A 15 -7.35 10.56 -16.99
N GLY A 16 -7.84 11.64 -16.38
CA GLY A 16 -7.31 12.15 -15.11
C GLY A 16 -7.47 11.16 -13.95
N LEU A 17 -8.64 10.52 -13.84
CA LEU A 17 -8.89 9.49 -12.82
C LEU A 17 -7.99 8.28 -12.99
N MET A 18 -7.78 7.81 -14.22
CA MET A 18 -6.83 6.72 -14.51
C MET A 18 -5.41 7.09 -14.08
N LEU A 19 -4.95 8.31 -14.41
CA LEU A 19 -3.62 8.76 -14.03
C LEU A 19 -3.46 8.81 -12.51
N LEU A 20 -4.45 9.36 -11.79
CA LEU A 20 -4.44 9.39 -10.32
C LEU A 20 -4.45 7.98 -9.72
N ALA A 21 -5.21 7.05 -10.29
CA ALA A 21 -5.23 5.67 -9.85
C ALA A 21 -3.85 5.01 -10.02
N VAL A 22 -3.19 5.21 -11.15
CA VAL A 22 -1.83 4.68 -11.40
C VAL A 22 -0.81 5.26 -10.42
N LEU A 23 -0.86 6.58 -10.18
CA LEU A 23 0.07 7.24 -9.25
C LEU A 23 -0.16 6.81 -7.78
N SER A 24 -1.39 6.51 -7.40
CA SER A 24 -1.74 6.07 -6.05
C SER A 24 -1.61 4.56 -5.82
N ALA A 25 -1.46 3.76 -6.88
CA ALA A 25 -1.41 2.29 -6.81
C ALA A 25 -0.42 1.77 -5.75
N ARG A 26 0.81 2.31 -5.72
CA ARG A 26 1.82 1.90 -4.72
C ARG A 26 1.41 2.18 -3.27
N GLN A 27 0.73 3.28 -3.03
CA GLN A 27 0.29 3.66 -1.67
C GLN A 27 -0.85 2.73 -1.22
N VAL A 28 -1.77 2.43 -2.13
CA VAL A 28 -2.84 1.46 -1.90
C VAL A 28 -2.26 0.08 -1.61
N ASP A 29 -1.34 -0.43 -2.44
CA ASP A 29 -0.69 -1.73 -2.24
C ASP A 29 -0.01 -1.82 -0.87
N GLN A 30 0.72 -0.79 -0.45
CA GLN A 30 1.35 -0.75 0.86
C GLN A 30 0.33 -0.77 2.00
N SER A 31 -0.76 0.00 1.88
CA SER A 31 -1.82 0.01 2.89
C SER A 31 -2.54 -1.34 2.99
N VAL A 32 -2.84 -1.97 1.86
CA VAL A 32 -3.47 -3.29 1.79
C VAL A 32 -2.55 -4.35 2.37
N ALA A 33 -1.26 -4.33 2.01
CA ALA A 33 -0.27 -5.25 2.57
C ALA A 33 -0.13 -5.12 4.09
N ARG A 34 -0.12 -3.89 4.63
CA ARG A 34 -0.13 -3.63 6.08
C ARG A 34 -1.39 -4.20 6.74
N ALA A 35 -2.56 -3.95 6.15
CA ALA A 35 -3.83 -4.45 6.66
C ALA A 35 -3.89 -6.00 6.66
N GLN A 36 -3.42 -6.65 5.58
CA GLN A 36 -3.34 -8.10 5.50
C GLN A 36 -2.43 -8.69 6.58
N ARG A 37 -1.25 -8.09 6.79
CA ARG A 37 -0.32 -8.53 7.84
C ARG A 37 -0.94 -8.42 9.22
N ARG A 38 -1.66 -7.33 9.50
CA ARG A 38 -2.39 -7.14 10.77
C ARG A 38 -3.43 -8.23 11.01
N GLN A 39 -4.21 -8.62 9.98
CA GLN A 39 -5.20 -9.69 10.10
C GLN A 39 -4.57 -11.06 10.35
N LEU A 40 -3.38 -11.30 9.80
CA LEU A 40 -2.60 -12.52 10.00
C LEU A 40 -1.78 -12.51 11.31
N GLY A 41 -1.86 -11.46 12.12
CA GLY A 41 -1.04 -11.30 13.32
C GLY A 41 0.46 -11.13 13.03
N LEU A 42 0.82 -10.77 11.80
CA LEU A 42 2.18 -10.54 11.34
C LEU A 42 2.58 -9.07 11.55
N CYS A 43 3.89 -8.84 11.63
CA CYS A 43 4.49 -7.50 11.61
C CYS A 43 4.02 -6.70 10.38
N GLU A 44 3.45 -5.51 10.59
CA GLU A 44 2.88 -4.69 9.51
C GLU A 44 3.91 -4.23 8.46
N GLU A 45 5.20 -4.12 8.81
CA GLU A 45 6.25 -3.72 7.86
C GLU A 45 7.06 -4.88 7.29
N CYS A 46 7.43 -5.83 8.13
CA CYS A 46 8.31 -6.92 7.76
C CYS A 46 7.57 -8.18 7.27
N GLY A 47 6.26 -8.28 7.55
CA GLY A 47 5.38 -9.30 7.00
C GLY A 47 5.78 -10.76 7.27
N GLY A 48 6.73 -10.99 8.19
CA GLY A 48 7.29 -12.32 8.48
C GLY A 48 8.26 -12.89 7.44
N VAL A 49 8.64 -12.13 6.40
CA VAL A 49 9.53 -12.60 5.32
C VAL A 49 10.95 -12.06 5.47
N PHE A 50 11.12 -10.86 6.05
CA PHE A 50 12.43 -10.26 6.30
C PHE A 50 13.07 -10.76 7.60
N ASP A 51 14.41 -10.75 7.65
CA ASP A 51 15.17 -11.05 8.86
C ASP A 51 14.64 -10.20 10.03
N PRO A 52 14.15 -10.81 11.12
CA PRO A 52 13.59 -10.08 12.25
C PRO A 52 14.56 -9.10 12.90
N LYS A 53 15.88 -9.24 12.69
CA LYS A 53 16.91 -8.29 13.14
C LYS A 53 16.93 -7.00 12.32
N SER A 54 16.47 -7.04 11.07
CA SER A 54 16.40 -5.88 10.18
C SER A 54 15.16 -5.00 10.43
N CYS A 55 14.15 -5.52 11.15
CA CYS A 55 12.94 -4.77 11.44
C CYS A 55 13.10 -3.89 12.69
N GLN A 56 12.88 -2.58 12.52
CA GLN A 56 13.03 -1.59 13.60
C GLN A 56 11.75 -1.39 14.45
N ILE A 57 10.66 -2.09 14.14
CA ILE A 57 9.42 -1.99 14.92
C ILE A 57 9.57 -2.71 16.27
N LYS A 58 9.30 -1.97 17.36
CA LYS A 58 9.42 -2.46 18.75
C LYS A 58 8.52 -3.66 19.04
N ASP A 59 7.34 -3.73 18.43
CA ASP A 59 6.34 -4.79 18.65
C ASP A 59 6.27 -5.84 17.53
N CYS A 60 7.33 -5.99 16.73
CA CYS A 60 7.37 -7.01 15.69
C CYS A 60 7.25 -8.43 16.31
N PRO A 61 6.18 -9.21 15.99
CA PRO A 61 6.00 -10.56 16.51
C PRO A 61 7.15 -11.50 16.13
N SER A 62 7.68 -11.37 14.91
CA SER A 62 8.82 -12.17 14.42
C SER A 62 10.11 -11.90 15.22
N LYS A 63 10.30 -10.68 15.73
CA LYS A 63 11.43 -10.33 16.59
C LYS A 63 11.30 -10.93 17.98
N LYS A 64 10.08 -10.93 18.54
CA LYS A 64 9.77 -11.60 19.82
C LYS A 64 9.96 -13.11 19.72
N ALA A 65 9.51 -13.75 18.64
CA ALA A 65 9.68 -15.19 18.40
C ALA A 65 11.16 -15.59 18.24
N SER A 66 11.98 -14.78 17.55
CA SER A 66 13.43 -15.04 17.42
C SER A 66 14.23 -14.82 18.71
N GLN A 67 13.66 -14.14 19.71
CA GLN A 67 14.28 -13.86 21.02
C GLN A 67 13.73 -14.74 22.14
N ALA A 68 12.79 -15.66 21.84
CA ALA A 68 12.38 -16.68 22.78
C ALA A 68 13.55 -17.67 23.00
N PRO A 69 13.86 -18.04 24.26
CA PRO A 69 15.00 -18.89 24.61
C PRO A 69 14.92 -20.30 24.01
#